data_AF-A0A931IQL3-F1
#
_entry.id   AF-A0A931IQL3-F1
#
_cell.length_a   1.000
_cell.length_b   1.000
_cell.length_c   1.000
_cell.angle_alpha   90.00
_cell.angle_beta   90.00
_cell.angle_gamma   90.00
#
_symmetry.space_group_name_H-M   'P 1'
#
loop_
_entity.id
_entity.type
_entity.pdbx_description
1 polymer ?
#
loop_
_entity_poly.entity_id
_entity_poly.type
_entity_poly.pdbx_seq_one_letter_code
_entity_poly.pdbx_strand_id
1 'polypeptide(L)'
;MDKNKTGRRPIALPITLVLLVMSVMGNVLFSTKNIEHSQREIVEEGQAIFEGFVQGKADLEYWSRSITQIEELSSKDAEAARLTASHMSEMVLQSGKGIDDLMRKAKELSSENFAQAPGGYAFLRNQMHQKLLSIGEGSGALKQEELQSIEEIKSVITDLSNSISKFHFAIEGNKNALIRLSGGHDWLDIADALHKTILSYTKGMVITF
;
A
#
# COMPACT_ATOMS: atom_id res chain seq x y z
N MET A 1 10.03 60.30 68.01
CA MET A 1 11.10 59.69 67.19
C MET A 1 10.49 58.56 66.38
N ASP A 2 10.14 58.86 65.14
CA ASP A 2 9.58 57.94 64.17
C ASP A 2 10.60 56.88 63.72
N LYS A 3 10.18 55.61 63.66
CA LYS A 3 10.87 54.56 62.92
C LYS A 3 9.88 53.90 61.95
N ASN A 4 9.87 54.43 60.72
CA ASN A 4 9.27 53.79 59.55
C ASN A 4 9.85 52.37 59.37
N LYS A 5 9.05 51.34 59.69
CA LYS A 5 9.28 49.97 59.21
C LYS A 5 8.57 49.83 57.87
N THR A 6 9.28 50.14 56.80
CA THR A 6 8.84 49.88 55.43
C THR A 6 8.74 48.36 55.23
N GLY A 7 7.52 47.81 55.30
CA GLY A 7 7.27 46.38 55.10
C GLY A 7 7.68 45.96 53.69
N ARG A 8 8.73 45.16 53.57
CA ARG A 8 9.09 44.47 52.32
C ARG A 8 7.90 43.59 51.93
N ARG A 9 7.13 43.99 50.91
CA ARG A 9 6.06 43.16 50.34
C ARG A 9 6.67 41.81 49.95
N PRO A 10 6.00 40.67 50.20
CA PRO A 10 6.53 39.35 49.83
C PRO A 10 6.49 39.19 48.31
N ILE A 11 7.59 39.57 47.64
CA ILE A 11 7.77 39.47 46.17
C ILE A 11 7.91 38.00 45.72
N ALA A 12 8.22 37.09 46.64
CA ALA A 12 8.35 35.66 46.33
C ALA A 12 7.05 35.04 45.79
N LEU A 13 5.89 35.46 46.32
CA LEU A 13 4.59 34.88 45.97
C LEU A 13 4.14 35.20 44.53
N PRO A 14 4.26 36.45 44.02
CA PRO A 14 4.00 36.70 42.60
C PRO A 14 5.02 36.04 41.67
N ILE A 15 6.29 35.91 42.07
CA ILE A 15 7.31 35.22 41.25
C ILE A 15 6.99 33.73 41.12
N THR A 16 6.65 33.03 42.21
CA THR A 16 6.27 31.61 42.14
C THR A 16 5.00 31.40 41.34
N LEU A 17 4.05 32.33 41.41
CA LEU A 17 2.82 32.27 40.62
C LEU A 17 3.10 32.44 39.12
N VAL A 18 3.99 33.36 38.73
CA VAL A 18 4.43 33.51 37.33
C VAL A 18 5.18 32.27 36.84
N LEU A 19 6.08 31.71 37.64
CA LEU A 19 6.80 30.48 37.29
C LEU A 19 5.86 29.28 37.15
N LEU A 20 4.85 29.17 38.02
CA LEU A 20 3.83 28.13 37.94
C LEU A 20 3.01 28.27 36.65
N VAL A 21 2.55 29.48 36.32
CA VAL A 21 1.80 29.74 35.08
C VAL A 21 2.66 29.43 33.85
N MET A 22 3.94 29.85 33.82
CA MET A 22 4.85 29.52 32.72
C MET A 22 5.12 28.01 32.61
N SER A 23 5.24 27.29 33.73
CA SER A 23 5.43 25.84 33.75
C SER A 23 4.19 25.10 33.20
N VAL A 24 2.99 25.48 33.63
CA VAL A 24 1.74 24.92 33.13
C VAL A 24 1.55 25.23 31.64
N MET A 25 1.79 26.47 31.23
CA MET A 25 1.69 26.90 29.84
C MET A 25 2.68 26.14 28.95
N GLY A 26 3.92 25.97 29.41
CA GLY A 26 4.95 25.19 28.71
C GLY A 26 4.53 23.75 28.52
N ASN A 27 4.04 23.09 29.58
CA ASN A 27 3.65 21.68 29.52
C ASN A 27 2.45 21.46 28.59
N VAL A 28 1.48 22.38 28.59
CA VAL A 28 0.34 22.37 27.64
C VAL A 28 0.83 22.57 26.21
N LEU A 29 1.71 23.54 25.94
CA LEU A 29 2.24 23.78 24.59
C LEU A 29 3.04 22.59 24.04
N PHE A 30 3.88 21.97 24.87
CA PHE A 30 4.61 20.76 24.49
C PHE A 30 3.68 19.60 24.21
N SER A 31 2.66 19.40 25.06
CA SER A 31 1.65 18.34 24.84
C SER A 31 0.87 18.58 23.55
N THR A 32 0.45 19.81 23.27
CA THR A 32 -0.28 20.17 22.04
C THR A 32 0.57 19.94 20.78
N LYS A 33 1.83 20.38 20.78
CA LYS A 33 2.74 20.16 19.64
C LYS A 33 3.01 18.67 19.40
N ASN A 34 3.18 17.90 20.47
CA ASN A 34 3.40 16.46 20.36
C ASN A 34 2.17 15.73 19.77
N ILE A 35 0.96 16.11 20.21
CA ILE A 35 -0.30 15.57 19.67
C ILE A 35 -0.47 15.96 18.20
N GLU A 36 -0.14 17.19 17.83
CA GLU A 36 -0.23 17.64 16.44
C GLU A 36 0.74 16.87 15.53
N HIS A 37 1.98 16.64 16.00
CA HIS A 37 2.98 15.89 15.26
C HIS A 37 2.58 14.43 15.06
N SER A 38 2.15 13.74 16.13
CA SER A 38 1.72 12.34 16.04
C SER A 38 0.48 12.17 15.18
N GLN A 39 -0.49 13.10 15.24
CA GLN A 39 -1.65 13.07 14.36
C GLN A 39 -1.27 13.27 12.89
N ARG A 40 -0.24 14.06 12.59
CA ARG A 40 0.23 14.25 11.21
C ARG A 40 0.82 12.96 10.66
N GLU A 41 1.69 12.31 11.43
CA GLU A 41 2.31 11.02 11.06
C GLU A 41 1.24 9.94 10.80
N ILE A 42 0.27 9.81 11.70
CA ILE A 42 -0.86 8.85 11.56
C ILE A 42 -1.67 9.12 10.28
N VAL A 43 -1.86 10.39 9.92
CA VAL A 43 -2.58 10.76 8.68
C VAL A 43 -1.73 10.48 7.45
N GLU A 44 -0.44 10.76 7.49
CA GLU A 44 0.50 10.45 6.41
C GLU A 44 0.58 8.94 6.16
N GLU A 45 0.59 8.12 7.21
CA GLU A 45 0.51 6.66 7.10
C GLU A 45 -0.81 6.19 6.47
N GLY A 46 -1.94 6.74 6.93
CA GLY A 46 -3.25 6.45 6.34
C GLY A 46 -3.33 6.85 4.87
N GLN A 47 -2.74 7.98 4.51
CA GLN A 47 -2.64 8.46 3.13
C GLN A 47 -1.79 7.52 2.28
N ALA A 48 -0.65 7.04 2.78
CA ALA A 48 0.19 6.08 2.07
C ALA A 48 -0.55 4.75 1.80
N ILE A 49 -1.35 4.26 2.76
CA ILE A 49 -2.19 3.07 2.58
C ILE A 49 -3.24 3.34 1.48
N PHE A 50 -3.94 4.48 1.55
CA PHE A 50 -4.92 4.86 0.54
C PHE A 50 -4.30 4.95 -0.87
N GLU A 51 -3.15 5.62 -1.00
CA GLU A 51 -2.41 5.73 -2.26
C GLU A 51 -1.96 4.36 -2.77
N GLY A 52 -1.56 3.44 -1.88
CA GLY A 52 -1.26 2.05 -2.23
C GLY A 52 -2.44 1.33 -2.88
N PHE A 53 -3.66 1.51 -2.37
CA PHE A 53 -4.88 0.96 -2.98
C PHE A 53 -5.21 1.62 -4.32
N VAL A 54 -5.08 2.94 -4.42
CA VAL A 54 -5.32 3.67 -5.67
C VAL A 54 -4.35 3.24 -6.77
N GLN A 55 -3.05 3.19 -6.46
CA GLN A 55 -2.03 2.74 -7.39
C GLN A 55 -2.21 1.26 -7.75
N GLY A 56 -2.43 0.40 -6.76
CA GLY A 56 -2.66 -1.04 -6.98
C GLY A 56 -3.87 -1.29 -7.89
N LYS A 57 -4.96 -0.55 -7.70
CA LYS A 57 -6.12 -0.62 -8.60
C LYS A 57 -5.77 -0.20 -10.03
N ALA A 58 -5.11 0.95 -10.19
CA ALA A 58 -4.73 1.46 -11.51
C ALA A 58 -3.80 0.49 -12.26
N ASP A 59 -2.84 -0.12 -11.55
CA ASP A 59 -1.93 -1.12 -12.09
C ASP A 59 -2.69 -2.35 -12.58
N LEU A 60 -3.60 -2.89 -11.76
CA LEU A 60 -4.41 -4.06 -12.14
C LEU A 60 -5.36 -3.76 -13.31
N GLU A 61 -5.97 -2.57 -13.36
CA GLU A 61 -6.81 -2.14 -14.49
C GLU A 61 -6.00 -1.99 -15.79
N TYR A 62 -4.77 -1.53 -15.69
CA TYR A 62 -3.86 -1.49 -16.83
C TYR A 62 -3.49 -2.91 -17.28
N TRP A 63 -3.04 -3.78 -16.36
CA TRP A 63 -2.69 -5.16 -16.68
C TRP A 63 -3.86 -5.97 -17.26
N SER A 64 -5.06 -5.75 -16.74
CA SER A 64 -6.29 -6.39 -17.25
C SER A 64 -6.61 -5.98 -18.70
N ARG A 65 -6.41 -4.70 -19.04
CA ARG A 65 -6.55 -4.23 -20.43
C ARG A 65 -5.47 -4.81 -21.34
N SER A 66 -4.21 -4.81 -20.90
CA SER A 66 -3.10 -5.36 -21.68
C SER A 66 -3.25 -6.85 -21.94
N ILE A 67 -3.68 -7.65 -20.95
CA ILE A 67 -3.88 -9.09 -21.16
C ILE A 67 -5.02 -9.37 -22.13
N THR A 68 -6.12 -8.61 -22.04
CA THR A 68 -7.25 -8.70 -22.99
C THR A 68 -6.80 -8.34 -24.41
N GLN A 69 -5.97 -7.30 -24.55
CA GLN A 69 -5.41 -6.91 -25.85
C GLN A 69 -4.52 -8.01 -26.45
N ILE A 70 -3.72 -8.70 -25.64
CA ILE A 70 -2.90 -9.84 -26.11
C ILE A 70 -3.81 -10.96 -26.64
N GLU A 71 -4.89 -11.30 -25.93
CA GLU A 71 -5.86 -12.32 -26.38
C GLU A 71 -6.51 -11.93 -27.71
N GLU A 72 -6.98 -10.69 -27.84
CA GLU A 72 -7.60 -10.20 -29.07
C GLU A 72 -6.65 -10.20 -30.27
N LEU A 73 -5.38 -9.83 -30.04
CA LEU A 73 -4.35 -9.81 -31.07
C LEU A 73 -3.86 -11.21 -31.43
N SER A 74 -3.89 -12.17 -30.51
CA SER A 74 -3.36 -13.53 -30.72
C SER A 74 -3.90 -14.22 -31.99
N SER A 75 -5.15 -13.91 -32.35
CA SER A 75 -5.83 -14.48 -33.52
C SER A 75 -5.78 -13.60 -34.79
N LYS A 76 -5.37 -12.33 -34.66
CA LYS A 76 -5.40 -11.33 -35.74
C LYS A 76 -4.01 -10.94 -36.23
N ASP A 77 -3.09 -10.76 -35.28
CA ASP A 77 -1.73 -10.31 -35.48
C ASP A 77 -0.85 -10.84 -34.34
N ALA A 78 -0.23 -11.99 -34.59
CA ALA A 78 0.60 -12.66 -33.60
C ALA A 78 1.84 -11.84 -33.22
N GLU A 79 2.39 -11.04 -34.15
CA GLU A 79 3.56 -10.21 -33.86
C GLU A 79 3.19 -9.07 -32.91
N ALA A 80 2.05 -8.39 -33.16
CA ALA A 80 1.53 -7.38 -32.25
C ALA A 80 1.18 -7.96 -30.87
N ALA A 81 0.64 -9.18 -30.80
CA ALA A 81 0.36 -9.86 -29.54
C ALA A 81 1.64 -10.11 -28.72
N ARG A 82 2.72 -10.59 -29.36
CA ARG A 82 4.02 -10.81 -28.72
C ARG A 82 4.68 -9.51 -28.27
N LEU A 83 4.64 -8.47 -29.10
CA LEU A 83 5.14 -7.15 -28.72
C LEU A 83 4.38 -6.59 -27.50
N THR A 84 3.06 -6.76 -27.47
CA THR A 84 2.23 -6.33 -26.33
C THR A 84 2.58 -7.13 -25.07
N ALA A 85 2.81 -8.43 -25.17
CA ALA A 85 3.26 -9.27 -24.05
C ALA A 85 4.64 -8.83 -23.52
N SER A 86 5.59 -8.54 -24.41
CA SER A 86 6.91 -8.01 -24.02
C SER A 86 6.83 -6.64 -23.35
N HIS A 87 5.97 -5.73 -23.83
CA HIS A 87 5.78 -4.44 -23.17
C HIS A 87 5.14 -4.62 -21.79
N MET A 88 4.14 -5.51 -21.69
CA MET A 88 3.47 -5.79 -20.44
C MET A 88 4.43 -6.43 -19.42
N SER A 89 5.36 -7.30 -19.84
CA SER A 89 6.33 -7.93 -18.94
C SER A 89 7.20 -6.88 -18.22
N GLU A 90 7.65 -5.84 -18.93
CA GLU A 90 8.40 -4.73 -18.35
C GLU A 90 7.54 -3.89 -17.41
N MET A 91 6.30 -3.61 -17.81
CA MET A 91 5.38 -2.84 -16.98
C MET A 91 5.06 -3.54 -15.66
N VAL A 92 4.96 -4.87 -15.63
CA VAL A 92 4.73 -5.63 -14.38
C VAL A 92 5.87 -5.45 -13.37
N LEU A 93 7.11 -5.24 -13.84
CA LEU A 93 8.25 -4.96 -12.95
C LEU A 93 8.32 -3.49 -12.53
N GLN A 94 8.00 -2.57 -13.44
CA GLN A 94 8.06 -1.13 -13.20
C GLN A 94 6.89 -0.65 -12.34
N SER A 95 5.73 -1.28 -12.46
CA SER A 95 4.51 -0.99 -11.71
C SER A 95 4.22 -2.05 -10.64
N GLY A 96 3.13 -1.90 -9.89
CA GLY A 96 2.74 -2.80 -8.81
C GLY A 96 3.31 -2.42 -7.45
N LYS A 97 3.97 -1.25 -7.31
CA LYS A 97 4.48 -0.76 -6.02
C LYS A 97 3.36 -0.59 -4.99
N GLY A 98 2.17 -0.16 -5.41
CA GLY A 98 1.05 0.04 -4.50
C GLY A 98 0.69 -1.20 -3.68
N ILE A 99 0.54 -2.37 -4.33
CA ILE A 99 0.25 -3.63 -3.62
C ILE A 99 1.44 -4.08 -2.78
N ASP A 100 2.68 -3.88 -3.25
CA ASP A 100 3.88 -4.22 -2.47
C ASP A 100 3.97 -3.41 -1.17
N ASP A 101 3.69 -2.11 -1.25
CA ASP A 101 3.66 -1.20 -0.12
C ASP A 101 2.53 -1.55 0.85
N LEU A 102 1.36 -1.94 0.35
CA LEU A 102 0.25 -2.47 1.17
C LEU A 102 0.65 -3.73 1.92
N MET A 103 1.31 -4.70 1.26
CA MET A 103 1.76 -5.93 1.91
C MET A 103 2.83 -5.65 2.98
N ARG A 104 3.71 -4.67 2.75
CA ARG A 104 4.71 -4.23 3.72
C ARG A 104 4.05 -3.59 4.94
N LYS A 105 3.10 -2.69 4.72
CA LYS A 105 2.31 -2.05 5.79
C LYS A 105 1.48 -3.06 6.58
N ALA A 106 0.88 -4.04 5.91
CA ALA A 106 0.14 -5.11 6.58
C ALA A 106 1.05 -5.93 7.50
N LYS A 107 2.29 -6.21 7.06
CA LYS A 107 3.32 -6.88 7.88
C LYS A 107 3.79 -6.04 9.07
N GLU A 108 3.89 -4.73 8.92
CA GLU A 108 4.23 -3.82 10.03
C GLU A 108 3.15 -3.85 11.12
N LEU A 109 1.86 -3.89 10.73
CA LEU A 109 0.74 -3.95 11.68
C LEU A 109 0.47 -5.35 12.25
N SER A 110 0.70 -6.40 11.46
CA SER A 110 0.44 -7.80 11.86
C SER A 110 1.49 -8.75 11.28
N SER A 111 2.64 -8.80 11.95
CA SER A 111 3.81 -9.57 11.49
C SER A 111 3.54 -11.08 11.41
N GLU A 112 2.71 -11.64 12.29
CA GLU A 112 2.35 -13.06 12.31
C GLU A 112 1.54 -13.48 11.08
N ASN A 113 0.56 -12.65 10.66
CA ASN A 113 -0.34 -12.98 9.56
C ASN A 113 0.26 -12.66 8.17
N PHE A 114 1.22 -11.73 8.10
CA PHE A 114 1.77 -11.22 6.85
C PHE A 114 3.29 -11.41 6.70
N ALA A 115 3.88 -12.34 7.46
CA ALA A 115 5.33 -12.56 7.48
C ALA A 115 5.96 -12.71 6.08
N GLN A 116 5.26 -13.41 5.18
CA GLN A 116 5.68 -13.72 3.81
C GLN A 116 5.08 -12.80 2.74
N ALA A 117 4.20 -11.86 3.10
CA ALA A 117 3.36 -11.15 2.14
C ALA A 117 4.16 -10.32 1.11
N PRO A 118 5.16 -9.50 1.49
CA PRO A 118 5.95 -8.75 0.50
C PRO A 118 6.74 -9.66 -0.45
N GLY A 119 7.37 -10.71 0.10
CA GLY A 119 8.15 -11.67 -0.69
C GLY A 119 7.29 -12.49 -1.64
N GLY A 120 6.10 -12.90 -1.21
CA GLY A 120 5.14 -13.64 -2.03
C GLY A 120 4.66 -12.80 -3.22
N TYR A 121 4.36 -11.52 -3.00
CA TYR A 121 3.92 -10.64 -4.07
C TYR A 121 5.04 -10.33 -5.07
N ALA A 122 6.26 -10.06 -4.59
CA ALA A 122 7.43 -9.90 -5.44
C ALA A 122 7.70 -11.15 -6.30
N PHE A 123 7.57 -12.34 -5.70
CA PHE A 123 7.72 -13.60 -6.42
C PHE A 123 6.63 -13.79 -7.49
N LEU A 124 5.36 -13.50 -7.17
CA LEU A 124 4.26 -13.55 -8.14
C LEU A 124 4.49 -12.61 -9.34
N ARG A 125 4.89 -11.35 -9.08
CA ARG A 125 5.20 -10.40 -10.16
C ARG A 125 6.34 -10.89 -11.05
N ASN A 126 7.41 -11.42 -10.45
CA ASN A 126 8.52 -11.99 -11.21
C ASN A 126 8.05 -13.17 -12.09
N GLN A 127 7.17 -14.04 -11.59
CA GLN A 127 6.62 -15.12 -12.40
C GLN A 127 5.79 -14.59 -13.57
N MET A 128 4.91 -13.62 -13.33
CA MET A 128 4.13 -12.98 -14.39
C MET A 128 5.04 -12.36 -15.45
N HIS A 129 6.07 -11.63 -15.01
CA HIS A 129 7.07 -11.05 -15.90
C HIS A 129 7.75 -12.13 -16.75
N GLN A 130 8.24 -13.21 -16.14
CA GLN A 130 8.93 -14.29 -16.87
C GLN A 130 8.01 -14.99 -17.89
N LYS A 131 6.74 -15.25 -17.52
CA LYS A 131 5.75 -15.81 -18.46
C LYS A 131 5.50 -14.88 -19.64
N LEU A 132 5.24 -13.59 -19.38
CA LEU A 132 4.99 -12.59 -20.42
C LEU A 132 6.21 -12.37 -21.32
N LEU A 133 7.42 -12.35 -20.73
CA LEU A 133 8.66 -12.24 -21.49
C LEU A 133 8.85 -13.44 -22.41
N SER A 134 8.62 -14.67 -21.92
CA SER A 134 8.72 -15.87 -22.75
C SER A 134 7.74 -15.86 -23.93
N ILE A 135 6.54 -15.31 -23.75
CA ILE A 135 5.57 -15.10 -24.82
C ILE A 135 6.07 -14.03 -25.79
N GLY A 136 6.65 -12.93 -25.29
CA GLY A 136 7.19 -11.86 -26.12
C GLY A 136 8.38 -12.29 -26.99
N GLU A 137 9.25 -13.15 -26.48
CA GLU A 137 10.47 -13.63 -27.15
C GLU A 137 10.21 -14.78 -28.15
N GLY A 138 9.05 -15.44 -28.07
CA GLY A 138 8.70 -16.49 -29.00
C GLY A 138 8.47 -15.98 -30.43
N SER A 139 8.21 -16.89 -31.37
CA SER A 139 8.01 -16.56 -32.77
C SER A 139 6.76 -17.20 -33.36
N GLY A 140 6.16 -16.53 -34.35
CA GLY A 140 4.95 -16.97 -35.02
C GLY A 140 3.69 -16.89 -34.14
N ALA A 141 2.67 -17.67 -34.48
CA ALA A 141 1.42 -17.73 -33.71
C ALA A 141 1.66 -18.16 -32.26
N LEU A 142 0.78 -17.74 -31.35
CA LEU A 142 0.86 -18.15 -29.95
C LEU A 142 0.57 -19.66 -29.84
N LYS A 143 1.42 -20.36 -29.09
CA LYS A 143 1.28 -21.79 -28.80
C LYS A 143 0.23 -22.01 -27.72
N GLN A 144 -0.27 -23.23 -27.62
CA GLN A 144 -1.29 -23.58 -26.64
C GLN A 144 -0.82 -23.32 -25.19
N GLU A 145 0.46 -23.57 -24.90
CA GLU A 145 1.05 -23.34 -23.59
C GLU A 145 1.17 -21.84 -23.27
N GLU A 146 1.42 -21.02 -24.29
CA GLU A 146 1.47 -19.55 -24.17
C GLU A 146 0.06 -19.00 -23.90
N LEU A 147 -0.96 -19.52 -24.57
CA LEU A 147 -2.37 -19.16 -24.33
C LEU A 147 -2.84 -19.57 -22.93
N GLN A 148 -2.44 -20.76 -22.46
CA GLN A 148 -2.73 -21.18 -21.08
C GLN A 148 -2.05 -20.24 -20.06
N SER A 149 -0.81 -19.84 -20.32
CA SER A 149 -0.09 -18.89 -19.46
C SER A 149 -0.79 -17.52 -19.39
N ILE A 150 -1.35 -17.05 -20.51
CA ILE A 150 -2.15 -15.82 -20.58
C ILE A 150 -3.41 -15.93 -19.72
N GLU A 151 -4.13 -17.05 -19.82
CA GLU A 151 -5.35 -17.28 -19.03
C GLU A 151 -5.05 -17.36 -17.53
N GLU A 152 -3.95 -18.02 -17.15
CA GLU A 152 -3.49 -18.06 -15.75
C GLU A 152 -3.17 -16.65 -15.22
N ILE A 153 -2.46 -15.83 -15.99
CA ILE A 153 -2.15 -14.44 -15.64
C ILE A 153 -3.44 -13.63 -15.48
N LYS A 154 -4.39 -13.80 -16.41
CA LYS A 154 -5.69 -13.12 -16.37
C LYS A 154 -6.49 -13.50 -15.13
N SER A 155 -6.49 -14.78 -14.73
CA SER A 155 -7.12 -15.26 -13.50
C SER A 155 -6.50 -14.59 -12.27
N VAL A 156 -5.17 -14.54 -12.19
CA VAL A 156 -4.45 -13.84 -11.11
C VAL A 156 -4.87 -12.38 -11.02
N ILE A 157 -4.81 -11.65 -12.14
CA ILE A 157 -5.17 -10.22 -12.18
C ILE A 157 -6.62 -10.01 -11.76
N THR A 158 -7.53 -10.89 -12.19
CA THR A 158 -8.96 -10.82 -11.85
C THR A 158 -9.19 -11.03 -10.37
N ASP A 159 -8.56 -12.03 -9.75
CA ASP A 159 -8.72 -12.31 -8.32
C ASP A 159 -8.13 -11.21 -7.43
N LEU A 160 -6.98 -10.65 -7.84
CA LEU A 160 -6.40 -9.48 -7.17
C LEU A 160 -7.31 -8.26 -7.31
N SER A 161 -7.89 -8.04 -8.49
CA SER A 161 -8.81 -6.92 -8.76
C SER A 161 -10.09 -7.04 -7.93
N ASN A 162 -10.62 -8.26 -7.81
CA ASN A 162 -11.78 -8.57 -6.97
C ASN A 162 -11.53 -8.35 -5.48
N SER A 163 -10.28 -8.50 -5.04
CA SER A 163 -9.90 -8.21 -3.67
C SER A 163 -9.77 -6.69 -3.45
N ILE A 164 -9.06 -5.98 -4.31
CA ILE A 164 -8.90 -4.51 -4.23
C ILE A 164 -10.23 -3.77 -4.37
N SER A 165 -11.16 -4.25 -5.19
CA SER A 165 -12.45 -3.58 -5.41
C SER A 165 -13.34 -3.50 -4.16
N LYS A 166 -13.06 -4.31 -3.14
CA LYS A 166 -13.74 -4.26 -1.83
C LYS A 166 -13.36 -3.03 -1.02
N PHE A 167 -12.27 -2.36 -1.36
CA PHE A 167 -11.82 -1.16 -0.66
C PHE A 167 -12.75 0.03 -0.93
N HIS A 168 -13.05 0.80 0.11
CA HIS A 168 -13.91 1.97 -0.02
C HIS A 168 -13.11 3.20 -0.46
N PHE A 169 -13.11 3.48 -1.77
CA PHE A 169 -12.34 4.59 -2.35
C PHE A 169 -12.89 6.00 -2.05
N ALA A 170 -14.10 6.14 -1.48
CA ALA A 170 -14.73 7.44 -1.22
C ALA A 170 -14.32 8.08 0.12
N ILE A 171 -13.06 7.91 0.52
CA ILE A 171 -12.50 8.41 1.79
C ILE A 171 -11.43 9.49 1.59
N GLU A 172 -11.16 9.87 0.35
CA GLU A 172 -10.17 10.90 -0.01
C GLU A 172 -10.46 12.22 0.73
N GLY A 173 -9.41 12.78 1.35
CA GLY A 173 -9.51 14.03 2.11
C GLY A 173 -10.20 13.93 3.47
N ASN A 174 -10.73 12.77 3.88
CA ASN A 174 -11.32 12.59 5.19
C ASN A 174 -10.25 12.18 6.23
N LYS A 175 -9.74 13.16 6.98
CA LYS A 175 -8.72 12.96 8.03
C LYS A 175 -9.08 11.83 9.01
N ASN A 176 -10.34 11.71 9.42
CA ASN A 176 -10.77 10.65 10.34
C ASN A 176 -10.73 9.27 9.70
N ALA A 177 -11.04 9.16 8.40
CA ALA A 177 -10.92 7.90 7.68
C ALA A 177 -9.45 7.50 7.52
N LEU A 178 -8.55 8.44 7.20
CA LEU A 178 -7.10 8.19 7.11
C LEU A 178 -6.53 7.70 8.45
N ILE A 179 -6.94 8.30 9.57
CA ILE A 179 -6.53 7.83 10.91
C ILE A 179 -7.05 6.41 11.19
N ARG A 180 -8.24 6.04 10.72
CA ARG A 180 -8.75 4.67 10.87
C ARG A 180 -7.95 3.67 10.04
N LEU A 181 -7.55 4.08 8.82
CA LEU A 181 -6.70 3.27 7.95
C LEU A 181 -5.34 2.97 8.58
N SER A 182 -4.63 3.96 9.12
CA SER A 182 -3.32 3.71 9.75
C SER A 182 -3.42 2.74 10.93
N GLY A 183 -4.53 2.78 11.66
CA GLY A 183 -4.84 1.80 12.71
C GLY A 183 -5.28 0.41 12.22
N GLY A 184 -5.22 0.10 10.92
CA GLY A 184 -5.56 -1.22 10.37
C GLY A 184 -7.05 -1.46 10.12
N HIS A 185 -7.92 -0.47 10.33
CA HIS A 185 -9.37 -0.68 10.19
C HIS A 185 -9.79 -0.60 8.72
N ASP A 186 -10.78 -1.41 8.35
CA ASP A 186 -11.44 -1.45 7.03
C ASP A 186 -10.55 -1.89 5.84
N TRP A 187 -9.28 -2.26 6.06
CA TRP A 187 -8.38 -2.69 4.97
C TRP A 187 -7.52 -3.92 5.24
N LEU A 188 -7.27 -4.29 6.51
CA LEU A 188 -6.45 -5.47 6.81
C LEU A 188 -7.09 -6.78 6.31
N ASP A 189 -8.42 -6.90 6.36
CA ASP A 189 -9.13 -8.04 5.80
C ASP A 189 -8.98 -8.13 4.27
N ILE A 190 -8.87 -6.97 3.61
CA ILE A 190 -8.62 -6.89 2.16
C ILE A 190 -7.17 -7.27 1.87
N ALA A 191 -6.23 -6.79 2.67
CA ALA A 191 -4.83 -7.19 2.57
C ALA A 191 -4.65 -8.69 2.81
N ASP A 192 -5.37 -9.28 3.77
CA ASP A 192 -5.37 -10.72 4.02
C ASP A 192 -5.95 -11.50 2.83
N ALA A 193 -7.05 -11.03 2.24
CA ALA A 193 -7.59 -11.63 1.02
C ALA A 193 -6.57 -11.58 -0.13
N LEU A 194 -5.93 -10.42 -0.35
CA LEU A 194 -4.85 -10.28 -1.33
C LEU A 194 -3.70 -11.25 -1.07
N HIS A 195 -3.23 -11.31 0.18
CA HIS A 195 -2.14 -12.19 0.58
C HIS A 195 -2.51 -13.67 0.35
N LYS A 196 -3.72 -14.09 0.69
CA LYS A 196 -4.20 -15.46 0.44
C LYS A 196 -4.27 -15.78 -1.05
N THR A 197 -4.76 -14.87 -1.88
CA THR A 197 -4.73 -15.01 -3.34
C THR A 197 -3.29 -15.14 -3.86
N ILE A 198 -2.37 -14.29 -3.40
CA ILE A 198 -0.95 -14.40 -3.75
C ILE A 198 -0.40 -15.77 -3.34
N LEU A 199 -0.72 -16.24 -2.13
CA LEU A 199 -0.26 -17.54 -1.65
C LEU A 199 -0.83 -18.72 -2.46
N SER A 200 -2.07 -18.65 -2.94
CA SER A 200 -2.64 -19.73 -3.75
C SER A 200 -1.91 -19.89 -5.08
N TYR A 201 -1.54 -18.78 -5.72
CA TYR A 201 -0.81 -18.80 -6.99
C TYR A 201 0.69 -19.08 -6.83
N THR A 202 1.29 -18.68 -5.71
CA THR A 202 2.70 -18.96 -5.44
C THR A 202 2.93 -20.38 -4.90
N LYS A 203 1.98 -20.99 -4.17
CA LYS A 203 2.05 -22.42 -3.77
C LYS A 203 1.61 -23.37 -4.88
N GLY A 204 0.61 -22.99 -5.69
CA GLY A 204 0.09 -23.81 -6.78
C GLY A 204 1.06 -24.07 -7.93
N MET A 205 2.10 -23.24 -8.08
CA MET A 205 3.14 -23.38 -9.12
C MET A 205 4.47 -23.98 -8.61
N VAL A 206 4.56 -24.36 -7.33
CA VAL A 206 5.71 -25.13 -6.78
C VAL A 206 5.35 -26.62 -6.77
N ILE A 207 5.11 -27.20 -7.94
CA ILE A 207 5.23 -28.65 -8.13
C ILE A 207 5.90 -28.91 -9.48
N THR A 208 7.23 -28.96 -9.45
CA THR A 208 8.05 -30.04 -10.05
C THR A 208 9.51 -29.73 -9.71
N PHE A 209 10.01 -30.40 -8.67
CA PHE A 209 11.41 -30.85 -8.63
C PHE A 209 11.39 -32.36 -8.85
#